data_AF-A0A9D2RSD4-F1
#
_entry.id   AF-A0A9D2RSD4-F1
#
_cell.length_a   1.000
_cell.length_b   1.000
_cell.length_c   1.000
_cell.angle_alpha   90.00
_cell.angle_beta   90.00
_cell.angle_gamma   90.00
#
_symmetry.space_group_name_H-M   'P 1'
#
loop_
_entity.id
_entity.type
_entity.pdbx_description
1 polymer ?
#
loop_
_entity_poly.entity_id
_entity_poly.type
_entity_poly.pdbx_seq_one_letter_code
_entity_poly.pdbx_strand_id
1 'polypeptide(L)'
;MERSAGILLPVFSLPGAYGIGTLGREARAFADFLRDAGQRWWQVLPVGPTGAGNSPYTSASTFAGNPLLIDLEDLRDRGLLTEAELSAARAEPDGPIDYAALYENRESLLRRAFSRLSGTEAQSVRDFAAATPWLGEYALYRALKTHFGETAWYDWPDKALRDHDPAALAPWRARLAEDITFHETVQCWFFSQWKALKDHANGLGVGIIGDLPIYVSLDSADVWAERREFLLDETGKPSRVAGVPPDYFSEEGQLWGNPLYDWAAMKADGFGWWIRRVEGASHLFDAIRIDHFRAFERYWSVPAGAESAKEGQWEKGPGMDLLGVLTNWFPHITYIAEDLGLLTPEVHQLREAAGLPGMKVLEFAFDHPGNAYLPHNYDSRRCVCYTGTHDNDTALGWYDHAPETERAFAERYLGASGREEVRKALLRCGMGSTAELFVAQMQDYLALGSEGRINVPGVAEGNWRWRMAPGAVTAALAAEIRALTETYGRC
;
A
#
# COMPACT_ATOMS: atom_id res chain seq x y z
N MET A 1 10.61 16.53 7.12
CA MET A 1 9.61 16.31 8.19
C MET A 1 10.18 16.78 9.52
N GLU A 2 9.35 17.13 10.50
CA GLU A 2 9.86 17.31 11.87
C GLU A 2 10.32 15.97 12.44
N ARG A 3 11.20 16.00 13.44
CA ARG A 3 11.68 14.79 14.09
C ARG A 3 10.52 14.11 14.82
N SER A 4 10.07 12.94 14.36
CA SER A 4 8.92 12.26 14.95
C SER A 4 9.01 10.74 14.85
N ALA A 5 7.94 10.05 15.30
CA ALA A 5 7.77 8.61 15.23
C ALA A 5 6.42 8.20 14.63
N GLY A 6 6.33 6.98 14.13
CA GLY A 6 5.10 6.37 13.64
C GLY A 6 5.06 4.85 13.78
N ILE A 7 3.90 4.28 13.45
CA ILE A 7 3.68 2.83 13.42
C ILE A 7 3.18 2.41 12.04
N LEU A 8 3.78 1.34 11.51
CA LEU A 8 3.31 0.63 10.34
C LEU A 8 2.28 -0.42 10.76
N LEU A 9 1.02 -0.22 10.35
CA LEU A 9 -0.06 -1.19 10.51
C LEU A 9 -1.01 -1.09 9.31
N PRO A 10 -1.10 -2.13 8.45
CA PRO A 10 -2.08 -2.12 7.36
C PRO A 10 -3.51 -2.07 7.92
N VAL A 11 -4.42 -1.38 7.23
CA VAL A 11 -5.84 -1.27 7.66
C VAL A 11 -6.47 -2.66 7.79
N PHE A 12 -6.19 -3.58 6.86
CA PHE A 12 -6.71 -4.95 6.91
C PHE A 12 -6.26 -5.72 8.16
N SER A 13 -5.13 -5.33 8.77
CA SER A 13 -4.59 -5.96 9.98
C SER A 13 -5.20 -5.43 11.27
N LEU A 14 -6.09 -4.43 11.22
CA LEU A 14 -6.84 -4.04 12.41
C LEU A 14 -7.74 -5.20 12.89
N PRO A 15 -8.01 -5.28 14.21
CA PRO A 15 -9.06 -6.17 14.70
C PRO A 15 -10.42 -5.76 14.10
N GLY A 16 -11.38 -6.68 14.10
CA GLY A 16 -12.70 -6.43 13.55
C GLY A 16 -13.60 -7.66 13.55
N ALA A 17 -14.90 -7.47 13.71
CA ALA A 17 -15.88 -8.56 13.83
C ALA A 17 -16.22 -9.27 12.51
N TYR A 18 -15.74 -8.74 11.37
CA TYR A 18 -16.17 -9.16 10.03
C TYR A 18 -15.04 -9.71 9.17
N GLY A 19 -14.07 -10.38 9.80
CA GLY A 19 -13.01 -11.17 9.16
C GLY A 19 -11.80 -10.38 8.64
N ILE A 20 -11.87 -9.06 8.66
CA ILE A 20 -10.81 -8.14 8.23
C ILE A 20 -10.94 -6.81 8.97
N GLY A 21 -9.84 -6.07 9.12
CA GLY A 21 -9.87 -4.69 9.60
C GLY A 21 -10.54 -3.75 8.58
N THR A 22 -11.32 -2.79 9.07
CA THR A 22 -12.13 -1.85 8.27
C THR A 22 -11.88 -0.40 8.70
N LEU A 23 -12.46 0.56 7.96
CA LEU A 23 -12.42 2.00 8.25
C LEU A 23 -13.37 2.43 9.39
N GLY A 24 -13.71 1.48 10.26
CA GLY A 24 -14.71 1.59 11.31
C GLY A 24 -14.16 2.08 12.64
N ARG A 25 -14.80 1.62 13.72
CA ARG A 25 -14.47 2.00 15.10
C ARG A 25 -13.04 1.65 15.48
N GLU A 26 -12.55 0.49 15.05
CA GLU A 26 -11.23 -0.03 15.37
C GLU A 26 -10.12 0.81 14.75
N ALA A 27 -10.32 1.34 13.54
CA ALA A 27 -9.38 2.29 12.92
C ALA A 27 -9.30 3.61 13.70
N ARG A 28 -10.45 4.15 14.15
CA ARG A 28 -10.48 5.36 14.99
C ARG A 28 -9.83 5.13 16.34
N ALA A 29 -10.10 4.00 16.98
CA ALA A 29 -9.47 3.61 18.24
C ALA A 29 -7.95 3.41 18.09
N PHE A 30 -7.48 2.93 16.94
CA PHE A 30 -6.05 2.85 16.66
C PHE A 30 -5.42 4.24 16.50
N ALA A 31 -6.08 5.19 15.83
CA ALA A 31 -5.62 6.58 15.78
C ALA A 31 -5.55 7.23 17.19
N ASP A 32 -6.53 6.95 18.05
CA ASP A 32 -6.50 7.36 19.47
C ASP A 32 -5.31 6.75 20.21
N PHE A 33 -5.04 5.46 20.00
CA PHE A 33 -3.86 4.78 20.55
C PHE A 33 -2.55 5.42 20.07
N LEU A 34 -2.44 5.78 18.78
CA LEU A 34 -1.24 6.43 18.24
C LEU A 34 -0.97 7.78 18.92
N ARG A 35 -2.01 8.62 19.09
CA ARG A 35 -1.91 9.86 19.86
C ARG A 35 -1.43 9.59 21.29
N ASP A 36 -2.03 8.62 21.96
CA ASP A 36 -1.71 8.30 23.35
C ASP A 36 -0.29 7.73 23.49
N ALA A 37 0.21 7.04 22.46
CA ALA A 37 1.57 6.53 22.33
C ALA A 37 2.59 7.58 21.85
N GLY A 38 2.18 8.84 21.66
CA GLY A 38 3.04 9.93 21.19
C GLY A 38 3.51 9.78 19.75
N GLN A 39 2.79 9.01 18.93
CA GLN A 39 3.10 8.79 17.51
C GLN A 39 2.44 9.88 16.66
N ARG A 40 3.16 10.38 15.66
CA ARG A 40 2.67 11.42 14.74
C ARG A 40 2.27 10.87 13.37
N TRP A 41 2.60 9.60 13.10
CA TRP A 41 2.35 8.98 11.81
C TRP A 41 1.78 7.57 11.93
N TRP A 42 0.74 7.30 11.15
CA TRP A 42 0.26 5.96 10.82
C TRP A 42 0.68 5.63 9.39
N GLN A 43 1.58 4.66 9.21
CA GLN A 43 1.88 4.15 7.89
C GLN A 43 0.97 2.96 7.55
N VAL A 44 0.32 3.04 6.39
CA VAL A 44 -0.51 1.99 5.81
C VAL A 44 0.15 1.43 4.56
N LEU A 45 -0.35 0.30 4.08
CA LEU A 45 -0.05 -0.25 2.76
C LEU A 45 -1.04 0.31 1.73
N PRO A 46 -0.88 0.02 0.41
CA PRO A 46 -1.86 0.43 -0.58
C PRO A 46 -3.27 -0.02 -0.20
N VAL A 47 -4.26 0.85 -0.41
CA VAL A 47 -5.64 0.64 0.04
C VAL A 47 -6.60 0.31 -1.10
N GLY A 48 -6.05 0.00 -2.28
CA GLY A 48 -6.81 -0.35 -3.47
C GLY A 48 -7.34 -1.79 -3.45
N PRO A 49 -8.30 -2.12 -4.33
CA PRO A 49 -8.82 -3.47 -4.46
C PRO A 49 -7.69 -4.45 -4.76
N THR A 50 -7.55 -5.48 -3.93
CA THR A 50 -6.49 -6.48 -4.02
C THR A 50 -6.73 -7.44 -5.19
N GLY A 51 -5.65 -7.81 -5.86
CA GLY A 51 -5.61 -8.74 -6.99
C GLY A 51 -5.00 -10.10 -6.61
N ALA A 52 -4.15 -10.62 -7.49
CA ALA A 52 -3.50 -11.92 -7.31
C ALA A 52 -2.79 -12.04 -5.95
N GLY A 53 -2.95 -13.20 -5.29
CA GLY A 53 -2.36 -13.45 -3.97
C GLY A 53 -2.87 -12.53 -2.85
N ASN A 54 -3.92 -11.75 -3.08
CA ASN A 54 -4.43 -10.70 -2.19
C ASN A 54 -3.44 -9.56 -1.92
N SER A 55 -2.43 -9.39 -2.78
CA SER A 55 -1.42 -8.37 -2.59
C SER A 55 -2.00 -6.97 -2.81
N PRO A 56 -1.79 -6.02 -1.86
CA PRO A 56 -2.10 -4.60 -2.06
C PRO A 56 -1.34 -3.96 -3.23
N TYR A 57 -0.20 -4.54 -3.63
CA TYR A 57 0.64 -4.07 -4.72
C TYR A 57 0.19 -4.60 -6.09
N THR A 58 -0.76 -5.53 -6.12
CA THR A 58 -1.46 -5.95 -7.33
C THR A 58 -2.89 -5.46 -7.24
N SER A 59 -3.24 -4.39 -7.95
CA SER A 59 -4.56 -3.79 -7.83
C SER A 59 -5.27 -3.63 -9.17
N ALA A 60 -6.60 -3.82 -9.13
CA ALA A 60 -7.48 -3.57 -10.26
C ALA A 60 -7.60 -2.08 -10.61
N SER A 61 -7.19 -1.17 -9.71
CA SER A 61 -6.97 0.24 -10.01
C SER A 61 -6.10 0.91 -8.95
N THR A 62 -5.17 1.76 -9.38
CA THR A 62 -4.36 2.60 -8.48
C THR A 62 -5.15 3.74 -7.83
N PHE A 63 -6.37 4.02 -8.28
CA PHE A 63 -7.22 5.10 -7.77
C PHE A 63 -8.31 4.61 -6.82
N ALA A 64 -8.85 3.42 -7.07
CA ALA A 64 -9.98 2.88 -6.31
C ALA A 64 -9.58 2.50 -4.88
N GLY A 65 -10.57 2.48 -3.99
CA GLY A 65 -10.48 1.91 -2.65
C GLY A 65 -11.00 0.47 -2.59
N ASN A 66 -10.42 -0.33 -1.70
CA ASN A 66 -10.76 -1.74 -1.51
C ASN A 66 -12.14 -1.89 -0.83
N PRO A 67 -13.13 -2.53 -1.49
CA PRO A 67 -14.46 -2.76 -0.91
C PRO A 67 -14.44 -3.57 0.39
N LEU A 68 -13.40 -4.39 0.62
CA LEU A 68 -13.28 -5.18 1.86
C LEU A 68 -13.01 -4.31 3.09
N LEU A 69 -12.47 -3.09 2.91
CA LEU A 69 -12.17 -2.18 4.02
C LEU A 69 -13.37 -1.34 4.45
N ILE A 70 -14.49 -1.43 3.74
CA ILE A 70 -15.73 -0.71 4.11
C ILE A 70 -16.29 -1.29 5.41
N ASP A 71 -16.54 -0.39 6.36
CA ASP A 71 -17.16 -0.70 7.63
C ASP A 71 -18.67 -0.98 7.44
N LEU A 72 -19.09 -2.19 7.83
CA LEU A 72 -20.49 -2.61 7.70
C LEU A 72 -21.39 -2.00 8.76
N GLU A 73 -20.83 -1.66 9.93
CA GLU A 73 -21.58 -1.00 11.02
C GLU A 73 -22.00 0.40 10.60
N ASP A 74 -21.11 1.18 9.97
CA ASP A 74 -21.46 2.46 9.35
C ASP A 74 -22.61 2.33 8.34
N LEU A 75 -22.58 1.31 7.46
CA LEU A 75 -23.66 1.08 6.51
C LEU A 75 -24.99 0.69 7.20
N ARG A 76 -24.95 -0.08 8.30
CA ARG A 76 -26.13 -0.36 9.12
C ARG A 76 -26.66 0.91 9.76
N ASP A 77 -25.80 1.73 10.35
CA ASP A 77 -26.19 2.95 11.06
C ASP A 77 -26.82 3.98 10.09
N ARG A 78 -26.48 3.91 8.81
CA ARG A 78 -27.11 4.65 7.70
C ARG A 78 -28.39 4.00 7.14
N GLY A 79 -28.83 2.88 7.70
CA GLY A 79 -30.04 2.16 7.30
C GLY A 79 -29.90 1.34 6.02
N LEU A 80 -28.68 1.14 5.50
CA LEU A 80 -28.42 0.39 4.28
C LEU A 80 -28.29 -1.12 4.55
N LEU A 81 -27.85 -1.50 5.76
CA LEU A 81 -27.81 -2.88 6.22
C LEU A 81 -28.63 -3.06 7.50
N THR A 82 -29.02 -4.30 7.77
CA THR A 82 -29.75 -4.68 8.99
C THR A 82 -28.85 -5.42 9.98
N GLU A 83 -29.21 -5.41 11.27
CA GLU A 83 -28.46 -6.12 12.30
C GLU A 83 -28.40 -7.64 12.06
N ALA A 84 -29.45 -8.22 11.47
CA ALA A 84 -29.47 -9.63 11.10
C ALA A 84 -28.43 -9.96 10.01
N GLU A 85 -28.25 -9.07 9.03
CA GLU A 85 -27.25 -9.23 7.97
C GLU A 85 -25.82 -9.10 8.54
N LEU A 86 -25.59 -8.17 9.46
CA LEU A 86 -24.31 -8.05 10.15
C LEU A 86 -24.02 -9.26 11.03
N SER A 87 -25.02 -9.74 11.78
CA SER A 87 -24.88 -10.92 12.64
C SER A 87 -24.50 -12.17 11.84
N ALA A 88 -25.09 -12.34 10.64
CA ALA A 88 -24.76 -13.43 9.73
C ALA A 88 -23.37 -13.28 9.07
N ALA A 89 -22.84 -12.07 9.01
CA ALA A 89 -21.53 -11.76 8.42
C ALA A 89 -20.38 -11.78 9.45
N ARG A 90 -20.67 -12.04 10.74
CA ARG A 90 -19.62 -12.13 11.76
C ARG A 90 -18.67 -13.27 11.43
N ALA A 91 -17.39 -13.02 11.64
CA ALA A 91 -16.32 -14.00 11.52
C ALA A 91 -15.57 -14.12 12.84
N GLU A 92 -14.69 -15.11 12.92
CA GLU A 92 -13.81 -15.25 14.09
C GLU A 92 -13.01 -13.96 14.30
N PRO A 93 -13.05 -13.38 15.52
CA PRO A 93 -12.42 -12.09 15.81
C PRO A 93 -10.90 -12.21 15.91
N ASP A 94 -10.40 -13.42 16.13
CA ASP A 94 -8.98 -13.76 16.24
C ASP A 94 -8.61 -14.73 15.11
N GLY A 95 -7.39 -14.60 14.58
CA GLY A 95 -6.87 -15.41 13.49
C GLY A 95 -6.68 -14.68 12.14
N PRO A 96 -6.09 -15.38 11.16
CA PRO A 96 -5.71 -14.80 9.88
C PRO A 96 -6.92 -14.46 9.02
N ILE A 97 -6.76 -13.49 8.12
CA ILE A 97 -7.78 -13.14 7.12
C ILE A 97 -8.06 -14.37 6.23
N ASP A 98 -9.34 -14.68 6.07
CA ASP A 98 -9.84 -15.60 5.05
C ASP A 98 -10.41 -14.78 3.87
N TYR A 99 -9.54 -14.48 2.91
CA TYR A 99 -9.92 -13.70 1.73
C TYR A 99 -10.96 -14.41 0.85
N ALA A 100 -10.94 -15.74 0.76
CA ALA A 100 -11.90 -16.48 -0.04
C ALA A 100 -13.32 -16.29 0.51
N ALA A 101 -13.50 -16.52 1.82
CA ALA A 101 -14.77 -16.30 2.50
C ALA A 101 -15.24 -14.83 2.42
N LEU A 102 -14.31 -13.88 2.45
CA LEU A 102 -14.62 -12.46 2.31
C LEU A 102 -15.12 -12.11 0.90
N TYR A 103 -14.46 -12.57 -0.16
CA TYR A 103 -14.90 -12.28 -1.53
C TYR A 103 -16.26 -12.92 -1.84
N GLU A 104 -16.53 -14.13 -1.33
CA GLU A 104 -17.83 -14.79 -1.51
C GLU A 104 -18.99 -13.99 -0.89
N ASN A 105 -18.77 -13.38 0.27
CA ASN A 105 -19.86 -12.78 1.05
C ASN A 105 -19.96 -11.25 0.95
N ARG A 106 -18.83 -10.54 0.75
CA ARG A 106 -18.81 -9.07 0.84
C ARG A 106 -19.61 -8.41 -0.27
N GLU A 107 -19.47 -8.88 -1.51
CA GLU A 107 -20.19 -8.29 -2.63
C GLU A 107 -21.71 -8.43 -2.45
N SER A 108 -22.18 -9.60 -2.01
CA SER A 108 -23.59 -9.85 -1.71
C SER A 108 -24.14 -8.90 -0.63
N LEU A 109 -23.37 -8.61 0.41
CA LEU A 109 -23.75 -7.62 1.43
C LEU A 109 -23.81 -6.20 0.86
N LEU A 110 -22.79 -5.79 0.11
CA LEU A 110 -22.76 -4.45 -0.50
C LEU A 110 -23.87 -4.26 -1.54
N ARG A 111 -24.24 -5.30 -2.31
CA ARG A 111 -25.38 -5.25 -3.23
C ARG A 111 -26.71 -5.12 -2.49
N ARG A 112 -26.87 -5.75 -1.33
CA ARG A 112 -28.04 -5.54 -0.47
C ARG A 112 -28.10 -4.12 0.08
N ALA A 113 -26.97 -3.56 0.53
CA ALA A 113 -26.88 -2.15 0.89
C ALA A 113 -27.28 -1.23 -0.28
N PHE A 114 -26.78 -1.53 -1.48
CA PHE A 114 -27.07 -0.77 -2.69
C PHE A 114 -28.55 -0.81 -3.06
N SER A 115 -29.23 -1.95 -2.92
CA SER A 115 -30.68 -2.06 -3.19
C SER A 115 -31.57 -1.18 -2.29
N ARG A 116 -31.03 -0.71 -1.17
CA ARG A 116 -31.70 0.20 -0.22
C ARG A 116 -31.28 1.67 -0.40
N LEU A 117 -30.39 1.94 -1.34
CA LEU A 117 -29.90 3.29 -1.66
C LEU A 117 -31.06 4.16 -2.15
N SER A 118 -31.33 5.25 -1.44
CA SER A 118 -32.42 6.17 -1.79
C SER A 118 -32.16 7.58 -1.23
N GLY A 119 -32.99 8.55 -1.62
CA GLY A 119 -32.96 9.90 -1.05
C GLY A 119 -31.60 10.60 -1.17
N THR A 120 -31.13 11.16 -0.05
CA THR A 120 -29.87 11.93 0.04
C THR A 120 -28.63 11.08 -0.19
N GLU A 121 -28.67 9.80 0.19
CA GLU A 121 -27.58 8.84 -0.05
C GLU A 121 -27.37 8.64 -1.56
N ALA A 122 -28.46 8.38 -2.30
CA ALA A 122 -28.40 8.24 -3.76
C ALA A 122 -27.92 9.53 -4.45
N GLN A 123 -28.27 10.71 -3.91
CA GLN A 123 -27.77 11.98 -4.45
C GLN A 123 -26.28 12.16 -4.19
N SER A 124 -25.80 11.81 -2.99
CA SER A 124 -24.38 11.91 -2.62
C SER A 124 -23.50 11.04 -3.54
N VAL A 125 -23.98 9.84 -3.90
CA VAL A 125 -23.30 8.98 -4.89
C VAL A 125 -23.21 9.66 -6.25
N ARG A 126 -24.30 10.26 -6.75
CA ARG A 126 -24.29 10.96 -8.05
C ARG A 126 -23.33 12.15 -8.05
N ASP A 127 -23.31 12.92 -6.96
CA ASP A 127 -22.44 14.08 -6.82
C ASP A 127 -20.97 13.65 -6.74
N PHE A 128 -20.67 12.58 -5.99
CA PHE A 128 -19.33 11.98 -5.93
C PHE A 128 -18.87 11.48 -7.29
N ALA A 129 -19.72 10.75 -8.02
CA ALA A 129 -19.39 10.23 -9.34
C ALA A 129 -19.14 11.36 -10.35
N ALA A 130 -19.96 12.42 -10.33
CA ALA A 130 -19.76 13.60 -11.18
C ALA A 130 -18.46 14.36 -10.87
N ALA A 131 -18.01 14.35 -9.60
CA ALA A 131 -16.79 15.00 -9.17
C ALA A 131 -15.51 14.15 -9.32
N THR A 132 -15.63 12.88 -9.74
CA THR A 132 -14.52 11.91 -9.72
C THR A 132 -14.27 11.34 -11.13
N PRO A 133 -13.44 11.98 -11.97
CA PRO A 133 -13.32 11.64 -13.39
C PRO A 133 -12.91 10.20 -13.72
N TRP A 134 -12.04 9.59 -12.90
CA TRP A 134 -11.58 8.21 -13.12
C TRP A 134 -12.66 7.15 -12.80
N LEU A 135 -13.67 7.52 -12.00
CA LEU A 135 -14.59 6.55 -11.40
C LEU A 135 -15.45 5.84 -12.44
N GLY A 136 -15.93 6.58 -13.45
CA GLY A 136 -16.78 6.02 -14.50
C GLY A 136 -16.08 4.93 -15.32
N GLU A 137 -14.77 5.07 -15.57
CA GLU A 137 -13.97 4.05 -16.25
C GLU A 137 -13.72 2.83 -15.35
N TYR A 138 -13.39 3.05 -14.08
CA TYR A 138 -13.23 1.96 -13.12
C TYR A 138 -14.53 1.16 -12.95
N ALA A 139 -15.67 1.83 -12.79
CA ALA A 139 -16.96 1.18 -12.62
C ALA A 139 -17.38 0.40 -13.87
N LEU A 140 -17.16 0.96 -15.07
CA LEU A 140 -17.41 0.25 -16.33
C LEU A 140 -16.48 -0.96 -16.50
N TYR A 141 -15.19 -0.80 -16.19
CA TYR A 141 -14.23 -1.90 -16.21
C TYR A 141 -14.69 -3.07 -15.33
N ARG A 142 -15.07 -2.78 -14.08
CA ARG A 142 -15.56 -3.80 -13.14
C ARG A 142 -16.84 -4.47 -13.63
N ALA A 143 -17.81 -3.70 -14.12
CA ALA A 143 -19.05 -4.25 -14.64
C ALA A 143 -18.82 -5.15 -15.87
N LEU A 144 -17.94 -4.74 -16.80
CA LEU A 144 -17.56 -5.55 -17.95
C LEU A 144 -16.78 -6.81 -17.54
N LYS A 145 -15.86 -6.68 -16.58
CA LYS A 145 -15.09 -7.81 -16.05
C LYS A 145 -16.01 -8.88 -15.46
N THR A 146 -16.99 -8.49 -14.65
CA THR A 146 -18.00 -9.41 -14.13
C THR A 146 -18.90 -9.97 -15.23
N HIS A 147 -19.30 -9.15 -16.22
CA HIS A 147 -20.07 -9.63 -17.39
C HIS A 147 -19.33 -10.74 -18.16
N PHE A 148 -18.01 -10.63 -18.27
CA PHE A 148 -17.15 -11.63 -18.92
C PHE A 148 -16.60 -12.69 -17.94
N GLY A 149 -17.23 -12.89 -16.78
CA GLY A 149 -16.87 -13.96 -15.85
C GLY A 149 -15.49 -13.79 -15.21
N GLU A 150 -15.16 -12.56 -14.81
CA GLU A 150 -13.87 -12.16 -14.22
C GLU A 150 -12.66 -12.28 -15.16
N THR A 151 -12.89 -12.52 -16.46
CA THR A 151 -11.84 -12.59 -17.48
C THR A 151 -11.04 -11.29 -17.55
N ALA A 152 -9.73 -11.40 -17.69
CA ALA A 152 -8.84 -10.25 -17.84
C ALA A 152 -9.17 -9.45 -19.11
N TRP A 153 -9.05 -8.12 -19.06
CA TRP A 153 -9.56 -7.28 -20.16
C TRP A 153 -8.91 -7.57 -21.51
N TYR A 154 -7.62 -7.92 -21.52
CA TYR A 154 -6.87 -8.23 -22.75
C TYR A 154 -7.28 -9.57 -23.39
N ASP A 155 -8.06 -10.39 -22.68
CA ASP A 155 -8.65 -11.65 -23.18
C ASP A 155 -10.18 -11.54 -23.39
N TRP A 156 -10.77 -10.33 -23.29
CA TRP A 156 -12.18 -10.14 -23.62
C TRP A 156 -12.47 -10.48 -25.10
N PRO A 157 -13.57 -11.18 -25.40
CA PRO A 157 -13.86 -11.69 -26.74
C PRO A 157 -14.23 -10.57 -27.72
N ASP A 158 -14.76 -9.45 -27.23
CA ASP A 158 -15.09 -8.29 -28.04
C ASP A 158 -13.88 -7.37 -28.17
N LYS A 159 -13.29 -7.35 -29.36
CA LYS A 159 -12.11 -6.52 -29.68
C LYS A 159 -12.38 -5.03 -29.43
N ALA A 160 -13.57 -4.52 -29.75
CA ALA A 160 -13.85 -3.10 -29.63
C ALA A 160 -13.95 -2.67 -28.15
N LEU A 161 -14.47 -3.53 -27.28
CA LEU A 161 -14.48 -3.27 -25.82
C LEU A 161 -13.09 -3.40 -25.22
N ARG A 162 -12.33 -4.43 -25.62
CA ARG A 162 -10.93 -4.61 -25.22
C ARG A 162 -10.06 -3.41 -25.60
N ASP A 163 -10.28 -2.86 -26.80
CA ASP A 163 -9.52 -1.74 -27.34
C ASP A 163 -10.08 -0.37 -26.91
N HIS A 164 -11.02 -0.37 -25.96
CA HIS A 164 -11.61 0.84 -25.36
C HIS A 164 -12.23 1.77 -26.42
N ASP A 165 -12.91 1.22 -27.42
CA ASP A 165 -13.60 2.01 -28.45
C ASP A 165 -14.80 2.74 -27.83
N PRO A 166 -14.83 4.09 -27.80
CA PRO A 166 -15.92 4.84 -27.20
C PRO A 166 -17.30 4.55 -27.79
N ALA A 167 -17.37 4.27 -29.10
CA ALA A 167 -18.63 3.97 -29.79
C ALA A 167 -19.16 2.59 -29.39
N ALA A 168 -18.26 1.62 -29.20
CA ALA A 168 -18.63 0.31 -28.69
C ALA A 168 -19.04 0.38 -27.21
N LEU A 169 -18.34 1.15 -26.37
CA LEU A 169 -18.62 1.24 -24.94
C LEU A 169 -19.95 1.96 -24.61
N ALA A 170 -20.40 2.91 -25.44
CA ALA A 170 -21.63 3.67 -25.20
C ALA A 170 -22.89 2.81 -24.92
N PRO A 171 -23.26 1.81 -25.76
CA PRO A 171 -24.39 0.92 -25.46
C PRO A 171 -24.15 0.04 -24.22
N TRP A 172 -22.90 -0.30 -23.90
CA TRP A 172 -22.59 -1.09 -22.69
C TRP A 172 -22.77 -0.29 -21.42
N ARG A 173 -22.47 1.01 -21.42
CA ARG A 173 -22.78 1.89 -20.29
C ARG A 173 -24.27 1.91 -19.97
N ALA A 174 -25.12 1.93 -21.00
CA ALA A 174 -26.57 1.82 -20.80
C ALA A 174 -27.00 0.43 -20.33
N ARG A 175 -26.42 -0.64 -20.91
CA ARG A 175 -26.74 -2.04 -20.57
C ARG A 175 -26.34 -2.39 -19.13
N LEU A 176 -25.20 -1.89 -18.66
CA LEU A 176 -24.61 -2.19 -17.35
C LEU A 176 -24.80 -1.06 -16.35
N ALA A 177 -25.75 -0.14 -16.59
CA ALA A 177 -25.92 1.06 -15.77
C ALA A 177 -26.10 0.77 -14.28
N GLU A 178 -26.82 -0.31 -13.92
CA GLU A 178 -27.03 -0.70 -12.52
C GLU A 178 -25.72 -1.16 -11.86
N ASP A 179 -24.94 -2.03 -12.51
CA ASP A 179 -23.65 -2.50 -12.00
C ASP A 179 -22.61 -1.38 -11.94
N ILE A 180 -22.61 -0.47 -12.91
CA ILE A 180 -21.77 0.74 -12.89
C ILE A 180 -22.13 1.58 -11.66
N THR A 181 -23.41 1.88 -11.46
CA THR A 181 -23.88 2.67 -10.31
C THR A 181 -23.56 1.96 -8.99
N PHE A 182 -23.62 0.62 -8.94
CA PHE A 182 -23.20 -0.17 -7.79
C PHE A 182 -21.71 0.07 -7.46
N HIS A 183 -20.82 -0.06 -8.44
CA HIS A 183 -19.38 0.17 -8.22
C HIS A 183 -19.08 1.63 -7.85
N GLU A 184 -19.76 2.61 -8.46
CA GLU A 184 -19.67 4.03 -8.07
C GLU A 184 -20.10 4.24 -6.61
N THR A 185 -21.19 3.59 -6.20
CA THR A 185 -21.70 3.65 -4.83
C THR A 185 -20.70 3.08 -3.83
N VAL A 186 -20.12 1.91 -4.13
CA VAL A 186 -19.11 1.27 -3.28
C VAL A 186 -17.90 2.18 -3.08
N GLN A 187 -17.43 2.84 -4.14
CA GLN A 187 -16.34 3.81 -4.02
C GLN A 187 -16.75 5.04 -3.22
N CYS A 188 -17.95 5.59 -3.44
CA CYS A 188 -18.47 6.70 -2.64
C CYS A 188 -18.48 6.36 -1.13
N TRP A 189 -18.88 5.14 -0.75
CA TRP A 189 -18.84 4.71 0.65
C TRP A 189 -17.43 4.58 1.19
N PHE A 190 -16.51 3.96 0.43
CA PHE A 190 -15.11 3.86 0.82
C PHE A 190 -14.50 5.24 1.07
N PHE A 191 -14.62 6.17 0.11
CA PHE A 191 -14.00 7.49 0.20
C PHE A 191 -14.62 8.34 1.30
N SER A 192 -15.93 8.21 1.56
CA SER A 192 -16.59 8.87 2.69
C SER A 192 -16.04 8.38 4.04
N GLN A 193 -15.94 7.05 4.22
CA GLN A 193 -15.40 6.47 5.45
C GLN A 193 -13.91 6.76 5.62
N TRP A 194 -13.13 6.70 4.54
CA TRP A 194 -11.72 7.06 4.56
C TRP A 194 -11.52 8.51 4.97
N LYS A 195 -12.29 9.43 4.38
CA LYS A 195 -12.24 10.85 4.73
C LYS A 195 -12.55 11.05 6.21
N ALA A 196 -13.59 10.41 6.74
CA ALA A 196 -13.93 10.50 8.16
C ALA A 196 -12.81 9.98 9.07
N LEU A 197 -12.13 8.90 8.69
CA LEU A 197 -10.96 8.37 9.40
C LEU A 197 -9.77 9.35 9.35
N LYS A 198 -9.45 9.87 8.17
CA LYS A 198 -8.35 10.83 7.97
C LYS A 198 -8.60 12.12 8.75
N ASP A 199 -9.82 12.67 8.69
CA ASP A 199 -10.20 13.86 9.44
C ASP A 199 -10.04 13.63 10.96
N HIS A 200 -10.43 12.44 11.46
CA HIS A 200 -10.24 12.07 12.87
C HIS A 200 -8.76 11.98 13.23
N ALA A 201 -7.97 11.20 12.48
CA ALA A 201 -6.53 11.04 12.72
C ALA A 201 -5.79 12.39 12.69
N ASN A 202 -6.04 13.21 11.67
CA ASN A 202 -5.45 14.54 11.54
C ASN A 202 -5.90 15.48 12.66
N GLY A 203 -7.15 15.38 13.13
CA GLY A 203 -7.64 16.11 14.30
C GLY A 203 -6.92 15.75 15.61
N LEU A 204 -6.32 14.55 15.69
CA LEU A 204 -5.45 14.12 16.79
C LEU A 204 -3.97 14.49 16.59
N GLY A 205 -3.62 15.11 15.45
CA GLY A 205 -2.23 15.38 15.09
C GLY A 205 -1.47 14.16 14.55
N VAL A 206 -2.19 13.13 14.10
CA VAL A 206 -1.63 11.90 13.50
C VAL A 206 -1.87 11.93 11.99
N GLY A 207 -0.79 12.09 11.20
CA GLY A 207 -0.86 12.02 9.74
C GLY A 207 -0.83 10.58 9.24
N ILE A 208 -1.36 10.35 8.03
CA ILE A 208 -1.35 9.05 7.37
C ILE A 208 -0.28 9.03 6.27
N ILE A 209 0.66 8.09 6.37
CA ILE A 209 1.62 7.78 5.32
C ILE A 209 1.03 6.67 4.46
N GLY A 210 0.69 7.00 3.22
CA GLY A 210 0.28 6.03 2.22
C GLY A 210 1.44 5.48 1.43
N ASP A 211 1.11 4.61 0.50
CA ASP A 211 2.06 3.82 -0.26
C ASP A 211 1.58 3.67 -1.69
N LEU A 212 2.43 4.07 -2.63
CA LEU A 212 2.15 4.11 -4.05
C LEU A 212 3.08 3.13 -4.77
N PRO A 213 2.59 1.93 -5.14
CA PRO A 213 3.33 0.97 -5.97
C PRO A 213 3.80 1.68 -7.24
N ILE A 214 5.07 1.53 -7.67
CA ILE A 214 5.47 2.23 -8.90
C ILE A 214 4.66 1.73 -10.09
N TYR A 215 4.49 0.41 -10.23
CA TYR A 215 3.75 -0.19 -11.34
C TYR A 215 2.28 -0.44 -10.97
N VAL A 216 1.44 -0.58 -12.00
CA VAL A 216 0.05 -1.02 -11.87
C VAL A 216 -0.09 -2.43 -12.44
N SER A 217 -1.15 -3.16 -12.10
CA SER A 217 -1.38 -4.49 -12.65
C SER A 217 -1.82 -4.41 -14.11
N LEU A 218 -1.41 -5.40 -14.94
CA LEU A 218 -1.85 -5.47 -16.33
C LEU A 218 -3.37 -5.53 -16.42
N ASP A 219 -3.99 -6.42 -15.63
CA ASP A 219 -5.44 -6.56 -15.54
C ASP A 219 -6.05 -5.52 -14.59
N SER A 220 -6.04 -4.26 -15.01
CA SER A 220 -6.56 -3.12 -14.26
C SER A 220 -7.37 -2.17 -15.15
N ALA A 221 -8.25 -1.39 -14.53
CA ALA A 221 -8.94 -0.29 -15.19
C ALA A 221 -7.95 0.75 -15.72
N ASP A 222 -6.82 0.94 -15.03
CA ASP A 222 -5.83 1.95 -15.38
C ASP A 222 -5.18 1.61 -16.73
N VAL A 223 -4.74 0.36 -16.92
CA VAL A 223 -4.11 -0.06 -18.18
C VAL A 223 -5.14 -0.17 -19.30
N TRP A 224 -6.35 -0.65 -19.01
CA TRP A 224 -7.42 -0.79 -20.00
C TRP A 224 -7.90 0.56 -20.55
N ALA A 225 -8.07 1.58 -19.69
CA ALA A 225 -8.57 2.89 -20.09
C ALA A 225 -7.46 3.84 -20.59
N GLU A 226 -6.22 3.67 -20.13
CA GLU A 226 -5.09 4.58 -20.42
C GLU A 226 -3.98 3.84 -21.19
N ARG A 227 -4.36 2.97 -22.15
CA ARG A 227 -3.44 2.07 -22.87
C ARG A 227 -2.18 2.74 -23.44
N ARG A 228 -2.29 4.00 -23.86
CA ARG A 228 -1.19 4.79 -24.45
C ARG A 228 -0.04 5.07 -23.47
N GLU A 229 -0.31 4.96 -22.18
CA GLU A 229 0.66 5.23 -21.11
C GLU A 229 1.60 4.02 -20.87
N PHE A 230 1.34 2.89 -21.55
CA PHE A 230 2.00 1.60 -21.32
C PHE A 230 2.57 1.02 -22.62
N LEU A 231 3.66 0.25 -22.50
CA LEU A 231 4.29 -0.47 -23.60
C LEU A 231 3.52 -1.77 -23.91
N LEU A 232 2.44 -1.65 -24.68
CA LEU A 232 1.56 -2.74 -25.09
C LEU A 232 1.59 -2.96 -26.60
N ASP A 233 1.36 -4.20 -27.03
CA ASP A 233 1.09 -4.53 -28.43
C ASP A 233 -0.37 -4.24 -28.84
N GLU A 234 -0.70 -4.48 -30.11
CA GLU A 234 -2.05 -4.29 -30.66
C GLU A 234 -3.12 -5.17 -29.98
N THR A 235 -2.72 -6.27 -29.35
CA THR A 235 -3.61 -7.16 -28.59
C THR A 235 -3.80 -6.73 -27.14
N GLY A 236 -3.06 -5.72 -26.69
CA GLY A 236 -3.10 -5.22 -25.31
C GLY A 236 -2.15 -5.96 -24.37
N LYS A 237 -1.23 -6.78 -24.90
CA LYS A 237 -0.27 -7.56 -24.12
C LYS A 237 1.11 -6.87 -24.12
N PRO A 238 1.83 -6.86 -23.00
CA PRO A 238 3.17 -6.30 -22.96
C PRO A 238 4.15 -7.23 -23.67
N SER A 239 5.09 -6.67 -24.44
CA SER A 239 6.24 -7.44 -24.94
C SER A 239 7.31 -7.65 -23.87
N ARG A 240 7.31 -6.78 -22.84
CA ARG A 240 8.25 -6.78 -21.72
C ARG A 240 7.54 -6.34 -20.45
N VAL A 241 7.93 -6.94 -19.33
CA VAL A 241 7.29 -6.78 -18.03
C VAL A 241 8.30 -6.34 -16.97
N ALA A 242 7.77 -5.78 -15.89
CA ALA A 242 8.54 -5.40 -14.72
C ALA A 242 9.05 -6.62 -13.94
N GLY A 243 10.18 -6.40 -13.29
CA GLY A 243 10.74 -7.29 -12.28
C GLY A 243 11.94 -6.61 -11.61
N VAL A 244 12.72 -7.40 -10.90
CA VAL A 244 14.06 -7.02 -10.40
C VAL A 244 15.05 -8.13 -10.69
N PRO A 245 16.33 -7.80 -10.94
CA PRO A 245 17.37 -8.81 -11.07
C PRO A 245 17.57 -9.54 -9.73
N PRO A 246 18.34 -10.64 -9.71
CA PRO A 246 18.77 -11.27 -8.48
C PRO A 246 19.32 -10.29 -7.44
N ASP A 247 18.87 -10.42 -6.21
CA ASP A 247 19.26 -9.59 -5.07
C ASP A 247 19.35 -10.41 -3.77
N TYR A 248 19.52 -9.74 -2.63
CA TYR A 248 19.65 -10.39 -1.33
C TYR A 248 18.34 -11.03 -0.82
N PHE A 249 17.18 -10.73 -1.43
CA PHE A 249 15.92 -11.40 -1.15
C PHE A 249 15.69 -12.62 -2.05
N SER A 250 16.18 -12.60 -3.29
CA SER A 250 15.96 -13.67 -4.27
C SER A 250 17.15 -13.90 -5.21
N GLU A 251 17.70 -15.12 -5.19
CA GLU A 251 18.75 -15.56 -6.13
C GLU A 251 18.28 -15.62 -7.60
N GLU A 252 16.97 -15.73 -7.83
CA GLU A 252 16.37 -15.74 -9.16
C GLU A 252 15.92 -14.34 -9.62
N GLY A 253 16.03 -13.34 -8.75
CA GLY A 253 15.32 -12.08 -8.91
C GLY A 253 13.82 -12.28 -8.72
N GLN A 254 13.03 -11.31 -9.15
CA GLN A 254 11.58 -11.38 -9.01
C GLN A 254 10.93 -10.95 -10.31
N LEU A 255 10.11 -11.83 -10.89
CA LEU A 255 9.32 -11.54 -12.08
C LEU A 255 7.93 -11.09 -11.64
N TRP A 256 7.69 -9.78 -11.66
CA TRP A 256 6.43 -9.21 -11.16
C TRP A 256 5.31 -9.23 -12.20
N GLY A 257 5.66 -9.17 -13.49
CA GLY A 257 4.69 -9.31 -14.58
C GLY A 257 3.88 -8.05 -14.89
N ASN A 258 4.10 -6.93 -14.18
CA ASN A 258 3.44 -5.66 -14.48
C ASN A 258 3.83 -5.14 -15.87
N PRO A 259 2.93 -4.45 -16.60
CA PRO A 259 3.31 -3.72 -17.80
C PRO A 259 4.24 -2.56 -17.46
N LEU A 260 5.12 -2.23 -18.39
CA LEU A 260 6.05 -1.12 -18.27
C LEU A 260 5.45 0.14 -18.89
N TYR A 261 5.86 1.29 -18.36
CA TYR A 261 5.40 2.59 -18.83
C TYR A 261 6.04 2.99 -20.16
N ASP A 262 5.25 3.62 -21.03
CA ASP A 262 5.80 4.41 -22.13
C ASP A 262 6.18 5.80 -21.61
N TRP A 263 7.36 5.89 -21.00
CA TRP A 263 7.85 7.15 -20.44
C TRP A 263 7.99 8.27 -21.48
N ALA A 264 8.17 7.93 -22.76
CA ALA A 264 8.25 8.91 -23.83
C ALA A 264 6.86 9.50 -24.14
N ALA A 265 5.82 8.65 -24.23
CA ALA A 265 4.44 9.08 -24.39
C ALA A 265 3.98 9.93 -23.20
N MET A 266 4.24 9.47 -21.97
CA MET A 266 3.94 10.23 -20.75
C MET A 266 4.65 11.59 -20.75
N LYS A 267 5.94 11.64 -21.12
CA LYS A 267 6.66 12.92 -21.15
C LYS A 267 6.08 13.87 -22.20
N ALA A 268 5.59 13.36 -23.33
CA ALA A 268 5.02 14.16 -24.40
C ALA A 268 3.73 14.89 -23.98
N ASP A 269 2.95 14.34 -23.03
CA ASP A 269 1.74 14.97 -22.49
C ASP A 269 1.96 15.72 -21.17
N GLY A 270 3.21 15.78 -20.69
CA GLY A 270 3.58 16.45 -19.44
C GLY A 270 3.37 15.60 -18.19
N PHE A 271 3.33 14.27 -18.34
CA PHE A 271 3.11 13.28 -17.29
C PHE A 271 1.70 13.36 -16.68
N GLY A 272 0.69 13.63 -17.51
CA GLY A 272 -0.68 13.89 -17.07
C GLY A 272 -1.26 12.75 -16.23
N TRP A 273 -0.99 11.50 -16.59
CA TRP A 273 -1.47 10.33 -15.85
C TRP A 273 -0.87 10.25 -14.43
N TRP A 274 0.44 10.48 -14.29
CA TRP A 274 1.11 10.48 -12.99
C TRP A 274 0.67 11.65 -12.09
N ILE A 275 0.40 12.82 -12.68
CA ILE A 275 -0.17 13.96 -11.93
C ILE A 275 -1.53 13.56 -11.34
N ARG A 276 -2.44 13.00 -12.14
CA ARG A 276 -3.76 12.53 -11.66
C ARG A 276 -3.61 11.46 -10.58
N ARG A 277 -2.69 10.52 -10.77
CA ARG A 277 -2.41 9.43 -9.82
C ARG A 277 -2.01 9.96 -8.44
N VAL A 278 -1.09 10.92 -8.42
CA VAL A 278 -0.62 11.55 -7.18
C VAL A 278 -1.68 12.45 -6.57
N GLU A 279 -2.47 13.18 -7.37
CA GLU A 279 -3.61 13.96 -6.90
C GLU A 279 -4.62 13.06 -6.16
N GLY A 280 -4.98 11.91 -6.76
CA GLY A 280 -5.85 10.92 -6.13
C GLY A 280 -5.30 10.41 -4.79
N ALA A 281 -4.01 10.05 -4.75
CA ALA A 281 -3.35 9.62 -3.52
C ALA A 281 -3.28 10.72 -2.45
N SER A 282 -3.15 11.99 -2.85
CA SER A 282 -3.08 13.14 -1.93
C SER A 282 -4.39 13.38 -1.17
N HIS A 283 -5.53 12.97 -1.73
CA HIS A 283 -6.80 13.00 -1.01
C HIS A 283 -6.82 11.96 0.13
N LEU A 284 -6.14 10.83 -0.05
CA LEU A 284 -6.11 9.75 0.93
C LEU A 284 -5.05 9.96 2.01
N PHE A 285 -3.88 10.48 1.65
CA PHE A 285 -2.70 10.46 2.51
C PHE A 285 -2.13 11.86 2.75
N ASP A 286 -1.36 12.02 3.82
CA ASP A 286 -0.64 13.26 4.15
C ASP A 286 0.84 13.17 3.71
N ALA A 287 1.37 11.96 3.61
CA ALA A 287 2.65 11.65 2.96
C ALA A 287 2.50 10.40 2.07
N ILE A 288 3.33 10.30 1.03
CA ILE A 288 3.27 9.20 0.05
C ILE A 288 4.66 8.56 -0.05
N ARG A 289 4.76 7.30 0.38
CA ARG A 289 5.89 6.45 0.00
C ARG A 289 5.74 6.06 -1.46
N ILE A 290 6.76 6.31 -2.28
CA ILE A 290 6.82 5.80 -3.65
C ILE A 290 7.67 4.53 -3.62
N ASP A 291 6.98 3.41 -3.78
CA ASP A 291 7.55 2.08 -3.87
C ASP A 291 8.51 1.97 -5.06
N HIS A 292 9.58 1.19 -4.91
CA HIS A 292 10.57 0.92 -5.93
C HIS A 292 11.08 2.18 -6.65
N PHE A 293 11.37 3.24 -5.87
CA PHE A 293 11.75 4.57 -6.38
C PHE A 293 12.89 4.51 -7.39
N ARG A 294 13.80 3.55 -7.22
CA ARG A 294 14.96 3.35 -8.10
C ARG A 294 14.57 3.18 -9.58
N ALA A 295 13.36 2.72 -9.88
CA ALA A 295 12.85 2.58 -11.24
C ALA A 295 12.71 3.92 -11.99
N PHE A 296 12.66 5.05 -11.29
CA PHE A 296 12.75 6.35 -11.94
C PHE A 296 14.15 6.67 -12.46
N GLU A 297 15.22 6.10 -11.89
CA GLU A 297 16.57 6.23 -12.46
C GLU A 297 16.73 5.29 -13.65
N ARG A 298 16.52 4.00 -13.39
CA ARG A 298 16.51 2.92 -14.39
C ARG A 298 15.54 1.86 -13.94
N TYR A 299 14.85 1.11 -14.79
CA TYR A 299 14.03 -0.02 -14.36
C TYR A 299 14.52 -1.32 -14.98
N TRP A 300 14.29 -2.43 -14.29
CA TRP A 300 14.60 -3.75 -14.82
C TRP A 300 13.44 -4.24 -15.66
N SER A 301 13.73 -4.61 -16.89
CA SER A 301 12.71 -4.94 -17.87
C SER A 301 13.00 -6.28 -18.52
N VAL A 302 12.07 -7.20 -18.33
CA VAL A 302 12.19 -8.62 -18.65
C VAL A 302 11.31 -8.94 -19.86
N PRO A 303 11.77 -9.72 -20.85
CA PRO A 303 10.91 -10.23 -21.91
C PRO A 303 9.64 -10.89 -21.35
N ALA A 304 8.48 -10.57 -21.92
CA ALA A 304 7.24 -11.22 -21.52
C ALA A 304 7.30 -12.72 -21.86
N GLY A 305 6.89 -13.56 -20.89
CA GLY A 305 6.99 -15.02 -21.01
C GLY A 305 8.35 -15.62 -20.65
N ALA A 306 9.32 -14.80 -20.19
CA ALA A 306 10.56 -15.32 -19.61
C ALA A 306 10.27 -16.20 -18.39
N GLU A 307 11.09 -17.24 -18.19
CA GLU A 307 10.96 -18.14 -17.03
C GLU A 307 11.58 -17.54 -15.76
N SER A 308 12.52 -16.60 -15.92
CA SER A 308 13.23 -15.96 -14.81
C SER A 308 13.45 -14.47 -15.06
N ALA A 309 13.52 -13.68 -13.98
CA ALA A 309 13.85 -12.27 -14.06
C ALA A 309 15.30 -12.02 -14.51
N LYS A 310 16.18 -13.03 -14.47
CA LYS A 310 17.58 -12.96 -14.94
C LYS A 310 17.71 -12.56 -16.41
N GLU A 311 16.68 -12.79 -17.23
CA GLU A 311 16.67 -12.48 -18.66
C GLU A 311 16.41 -11.00 -18.97
N GLY A 312 16.22 -10.17 -17.95
CA GLY A 312 15.98 -8.75 -18.14
C GLY A 312 17.21 -7.91 -18.45
N GLN A 313 16.96 -6.62 -18.65
CA GLN A 313 18.00 -5.60 -18.80
C GLN A 313 17.55 -4.29 -18.15
N TRP A 314 18.53 -3.48 -17.75
CA TRP A 314 18.30 -2.13 -17.24
C TRP A 314 17.93 -1.17 -18.36
N GLU A 315 16.85 -0.43 -18.17
CA GLU A 315 16.39 0.64 -19.06
C GLU A 315 16.31 1.96 -18.31
N LYS A 316 16.39 3.09 -19.02
CA LYS A 316 16.41 4.40 -18.38
C LYS A 316 14.99 4.81 -17.96
N GLY A 317 14.83 5.19 -16.69
CA GLY A 317 13.59 5.78 -16.18
C GLY A 317 13.52 7.30 -16.44
N PRO A 318 12.39 7.94 -16.11
CA PRO A 318 12.14 9.37 -16.39
C PRO A 318 12.95 10.33 -15.53
N GLY A 319 13.49 9.87 -14.40
CA GLY A 319 14.30 10.66 -13.48
C GLY A 319 13.63 11.95 -13.04
N MET A 320 14.41 13.04 -13.05
CA MET A 320 13.94 14.37 -12.64
C MET A 320 12.87 14.97 -13.57
N ASP A 321 12.70 14.46 -14.79
CA ASP A 321 11.65 14.96 -15.68
C ASP A 321 10.26 14.70 -15.07
N LEU A 322 10.06 13.53 -14.48
CA LEU A 322 8.84 13.22 -13.74
C LEU A 322 8.88 13.78 -12.31
N LEU A 323 9.96 13.51 -11.57
CA LEU A 323 10.01 13.88 -10.14
C LEU A 323 9.87 15.39 -9.95
N GLY A 324 10.52 16.19 -10.79
CA GLY A 324 10.40 17.65 -10.75
C GLY A 324 8.99 18.13 -11.06
N VAL A 325 8.26 17.45 -11.96
CA VAL A 325 6.84 17.73 -12.22
C VAL A 325 6.01 17.44 -10.98
N LEU A 326 6.16 16.26 -10.38
CA LEU A 326 5.37 15.88 -9.20
C LEU A 326 5.63 16.80 -8.01
N THR A 327 6.90 17.08 -7.69
CA THR A 327 7.25 17.96 -6.56
C THR A 327 6.81 19.41 -6.78
N ASN A 328 6.75 19.87 -8.03
CA ASN A 328 6.27 21.22 -8.33
C ASN A 328 4.74 21.34 -8.32
N TRP A 329 4.03 20.31 -8.80
CA TRP A 329 2.57 20.27 -8.79
C TRP A 329 2.01 20.10 -7.37
N PHE A 330 2.69 19.33 -6.52
CA PHE A 330 2.24 19.01 -5.17
C PHE A 330 3.30 19.37 -4.12
N PRO A 331 3.68 20.64 -3.98
CA PRO A 331 4.77 21.08 -3.10
C PRO A 331 4.46 20.86 -1.61
N HIS A 332 3.21 20.59 -1.28
CA HIS A 332 2.74 20.36 0.09
C HIS A 332 2.74 18.88 0.49
N ILE A 333 2.91 17.96 -0.47
CA ILE A 333 2.93 16.52 -0.19
C ILE A 333 4.36 16.12 0.16
N THR A 334 4.48 15.38 1.26
CA THR A 334 5.76 14.75 1.60
C THR A 334 5.88 13.42 0.85
N TYR A 335 6.85 13.32 -0.05
CA TYR A 335 7.19 12.05 -0.69
C TYR A 335 8.30 11.35 0.08
N ILE A 336 8.25 10.03 0.16
CA ILE A 336 9.30 9.17 0.72
C ILE A 336 9.75 8.23 -0.39
N ALA A 337 11.04 8.20 -0.69
CA ALA A 337 11.60 7.28 -1.67
C ALA A 337 11.85 5.93 -1.00
N GLU A 338 11.17 4.88 -1.47
CA GLU A 338 11.59 3.50 -1.18
C GLU A 338 12.83 3.20 -2.02
N ASP A 339 14.00 3.38 -1.40
CA ASP A 339 15.30 3.17 -1.99
C ASP A 339 16.04 2.03 -1.26
N LEU A 340 15.42 0.84 -1.19
CA LEU A 340 16.08 -0.38 -0.73
C LEU A 340 16.59 -1.19 -1.95
N GLY A 341 17.19 -2.36 -1.70
CA GLY A 341 17.72 -3.20 -2.78
C GLY A 341 19.10 -2.80 -3.28
N LEU A 342 19.38 -3.13 -4.54
CA LEU A 342 20.62 -2.75 -5.23
C LEU A 342 20.58 -1.28 -5.64
N LEU A 343 21.21 -0.42 -4.83
CA LEU A 343 21.30 1.02 -5.07
C LEU A 343 22.61 1.38 -5.73
N THR A 344 22.52 2.10 -6.85
CA THR A 344 23.70 2.69 -7.50
C THR A 344 23.88 4.14 -7.06
N PRO A 345 25.09 4.72 -7.18
CA PRO A 345 25.31 6.14 -6.89
C PRO A 345 24.33 7.08 -7.61
N GLU A 346 23.87 6.71 -8.82
CA GLU A 346 22.92 7.49 -9.61
C GLU A 346 21.52 7.52 -8.98
N VAL A 347 21.09 6.43 -8.31
CA VAL A 347 19.80 6.40 -7.59
C VAL A 347 19.85 7.37 -6.40
N HIS A 348 20.96 7.36 -5.65
CA HIS A 348 21.16 8.31 -4.56
C HIS A 348 21.21 9.76 -5.07
N GLN A 349 21.93 10.03 -6.16
CA GLN A 349 21.96 11.35 -6.77
C GLN A 349 20.56 11.81 -7.22
N LEU A 350 19.75 10.91 -7.79
CA LEU A 350 18.37 11.23 -8.18
C LEU A 350 17.50 11.57 -6.97
N ARG A 351 17.59 10.77 -5.90
CA ARG A 351 16.86 11.01 -4.65
C ARG A 351 17.22 12.37 -4.04
N GLU A 352 18.52 12.66 -3.93
CA GLU A 352 19.01 13.93 -3.40
C GLU A 352 18.59 15.12 -4.27
N ALA A 353 18.67 14.99 -5.60
CA ALA A 353 18.22 16.03 -6.52
C ALA A 353 16.70 16.30 -6.42
N ALA A 354 15.91 15.26 -6.16
CA ALA A 354 14.48 15.38 -5.88
C ALA A 354 14.17 15.87 -4.46
N GLY A 355 15.16 15.91 -3.56
CA GLY A 355 15.01 16.37 -2.18
C GLY A 355 14.20 15.43 -1.28
N LEU A 356 14.09 14.15 -1.66
CA LEU A 356 13.23 13.18 -1.00
C LEU A 356 13.98 12.41 0.11
N PRO A 357 13.36 12.16 1.27
CA PRO A 357 13.90 11.21 2.24
C PRO A 357 13.93 9.80 1.68
N GLY A 358 15.07 9.13 1.87
CA GLY A 358 15.19 7.68 1.65
C GLY A 358 14.80 6.88 2.89
N MET A 359 14.97 5.57 2.80
CA MET A 359 14.66 4.61 3.86
C MET A 359 15.93 3.98 4.44
N LYS A 360 15.87 3.63 5.72
CA LYS A 360 16.90 2.88 6.43
C LYS A 360 16.25 1.76 7.21
N VAL A 361 16.64 0.51 7.02
CA VAL A 361 15.99 -0.65 7.68
C VAL A 361 16.99 -1.33 8.60
N LEU A 362 16.73 -1.31 9.91
CA LEU A 362 17.67 -1.82 10.91
C LEU A 362 17.92 -3.33 10.76
N GLU A 363 16.93 -4.12 10.35
CA GLU A 363 17.14 -5.55 10.09
C GLU A 363 18.18 -5.86 9.01
N PHE A 364 18.52 -4.89 8.15
CA PHE A 364 19.59 -5.01 7.15
C PHE A 364 20.95 -4.47 7.63
N ALA A 365 21.05 -3.98 8.86
CA ALA A 365 22.20 -3.19 9.32
C ALA A 365 23.37 -4.00 9.88
N PHE A 366 23.18 -5.30 10.16
CA PHE A 366 24.04 -6.02 11.09
C PHE A 366 25.03 -7.00 10.46
N ASP A 367 25.35 -6.86 9.18
CA ASP A 367 26.36 -7.68 8.49
C ASP A 367 27.81 -7.17 8.70
N HIS A 368 28.03 -5.85 8.79
CA HIS A 368 29.36 -5.25 9.02
C HIS A 368 29.29 -3.80 9.55
N PRO A 369 30.36 -3.27 10.20
CA PRO A 369 30.36 -1.92 10.80
C PRO A 369 30.18 -0.75 9.82
N GLY A 370 30.48 -0.96 8.54
CA GLY A 370 30.35 0.06 7.49
C GLY A 370 28.96 0.13 6.86
N ASN A 371 28.01 -0.69 7.30
CA ASN A 371 26.70 -0.77 6.69
C ASN A 371 25.93 0.56 6.82
N ALA A 372 25.40 1.06 5.71
CA ALA A 372 24.71 2.35 5.61
C ALA A 372 23.35 2.39 6.35
N TYR A 373 22.85 1.26 6.82
CA TYR A 373 21.65 1.12 7.67
C TYR A 373 21.95 1.20 9.17
N LEU A 374 23.22 1.24 9.59
CA LEU A 374 23.55 1.53 10.99
C LEU A 374 23.35 3.03 11.28
N PRO A 375 22.70 3.42 12.39
CA PRO A 375 22.38 4.83 12.66
C PRO A 375 23.55 5.80 12.68
N HIS A 376 24.76 5.35 13.04
CA HIS A 376 25.95 6.22 13.04
C HIS A 376 26.52 6.47 11.63
N ASN A 377 26.08 5.70 10.64
CA ASN A 377 26.46 5.82 9.22
C ASN A 377 25.42 6.58 8.38
N TYR A 378 24.37 7.13 9.00
CA TYR A 378 23.40 7.95 8.27
C TYR A 378 24.08 9.22 7.77
N ASP A 379 24.15 9.34 6.45
CA ASP A 379 24.72 10.46 5.70
C ASP A 379 23.87 11.73 5.81
N SER A 380 22.57 11.56 6.05
CA SER A 380 21.61 12.64 6.20
C SER A 380 20.56 12.30 7.26
N ARG A 381 20.02 13.32 7.92
CA ARG A 381 18.83 13.17 8.78
C ARG A 381 17.56 12.97 7.96
N ARG A 382 17.56 13.39 6.69
CA ARG A 382 16.44 13.29 5.75
C ARG A 382 16.27 11.85 5.29
N CYS A 383 15.84 11.00 6.20
CA CYS A 383 15.51 9.61 5.95
C CYS A 383 14.46 9.14 6.95
N VAL A 384 13.86 8.00 6.62
CA VAL A 384 12.94 7.28 7.50
C VAL A 384 13.61 5.99 7.94
N CYS A 385 13.82 5.85 9.25
CA CYS A 385 14.36 4.65 9.87
C CYS A 385 13.22 3.68 10.19
N TYR A 386 13.39 2.42 9.83
CA TYR A 386 12.48 1.32 10.12
C TYR A 386 13.18 0.29 11.00
N THR A 387 12.44 -0.41 11.87
CA THR A 387 12.90 -1.71 12.38
C THR A 387 13.00 -2.69 11.22
N GLY A 388 11.84 -3.03 10.67
CA GLY A 388 11.59 -3.78 9.45
C GLY A 388 10.41 -3.13 8.70
N THR A 389 10.21 -3.55 7.45
CA THR A 389 9.03 -3.20 6.65
C THR A 389 8.02 -4.34 6.64
N HIS A 390 6.94 -4.24 5.88
CA HIS A 390 5.97 -5.33 5.70
C HIS A 390 6.54 -6.55 4.93
N ASP A 391 7.65 -6.40 4.21
CA ASP A 391 8.36 -7.49 3.52
C ASP A 391 9.36 -8.23 4.41
N ASN A 392 9.70 -7.59 5.53
CA ASN A 392 10.56 -8.15 6.55
C ASN A 392 9.79 -9.12 7.45
N ASP A 393 10.54 -9.93 8.20
CA ASP A 393 9.97 -10.61 9.35
C ASP A 393 9.68 -9.59 10.46
N THR A 394 9.13 -10.03 11.59
CA THR A 394 9.14 -9.20 12.81
C THR A 394 10.55 -9.15 13.38
N ALA A 395 10.87 -8.18 14.22
CA ALA A 395 12.20 -8.10 14.86
C ALA A 395 12.56 -9.36 15.66
N LEU A 396 11.56 -10.05 16.25
CA LEU A 396 11.79 -11.34 16.91
C LEU A 396 12.00 -12.48 15.91
N GLY A 397 11.20 -12.54 14.85
CA GLY A 397 11.34 -13.53 13.78
C GLY A 397 12.67 -13.37 13.03
N TRP A 398 13.08 -12.14 12.76
CA TRP A 398 14.40 -11.80 12.24
C TRP A 398 15.50 -12.33 13.16
N TYR A 399 15.42 -12.08 14.47
CA TYR A 399 16.43 -12.60 15.40
C TYR A 399 16.50 -14.14 15.39
N ASP A 400 15.37 -14.83 15.25
CA ASP A 400 15.36 -16.30 15.22
C ASP A 400 16.03 -16.85 13.95
N HIS A 401 15.85 -16.18 12.81
CA HIS A 401 16.28 -16.66 11.49
C HIS A 401 17.59 -16.03 10.97
N ALA A 402 18.03 -14.91 11.52
CA ALA A 402 19.23 -14.20 11.07
C ALA A 402 20.50 -15.06 11.24
N PRO A 403 21.48 -14.96 10.34
CA PRO A 403 22.76 -15.64 10.46
C PRO A 403 23.43 -15.37 11.81
N GLU A 404 24.12 -16.37 12.36
CA GLU A 404 24.78 -16.25 13.68
C GLU A 404 25.75 -15.06 13.75
N THR A 405 26.46 -14.79 12.67
CA THR A 405 27.38 -13.66 12.55
C THR A 405 26.68 -12.31 12.67
N GLU A 406 25.50 -12.17 12.05
CA GLU A 406 24.70 -10.96 12.10
C GLU A 406 24.10 -10.76 13.49
N ARG A 407 23.52 -11.81 14.08
CA ARG A 407 22.99 -11.77 15.45
C ARG A 407 24.07 -11.37 16.45
N ALA A 408 25.24 -12.01 16.37
CA ALA A 408 26.36 -11.70 17.25
C ALA A 408 26.86 -10.25 17.08
N PHE A 409 26.81 -9.71 15.86
CA PHE A 409 27.15 -8.30 15.64
C PHE A 409 26.05 -7.36 16.17
N ALA A 410 24.78 -7.67 15.96
CA ALA A 410 23.65 -6.93 16.51
C ALA A 410 23.72 -6.86 18.03
N GLU A 411 23.94 -7.99 18.70
CA GLU A 411 24.05 -8.04 20.16
C GLU A 411 25.18 -7.13 20.69
N ARG A 412 26.36 -7.18 20.06
CA ARG A 412 27.49 -6.31 20.41
C ARG A 412 27.19 -4.83 20.15
N TYR A 413 26.59 -4.52 18.99
CA TYR A 413 26.30 -3.14 18.60
C TYR A 413 25.21 -2.51 19.48
N LEU A 414 24.17 -3.29 19.80
CA LEU A 414 23.02 -2.86 20.59
C LEU A 414 23.28 -2.94 22.10
N GLY A 415 24.32 -3.66 22.53
CA GLY A 415 24.62 -3.89 23.95
C GLY A 415 23.53 -4.70 24.66
N ALA A 416 22.89 -5.63 23.94
CA ALA A 416 21.80 -6.46 24.42
C ALA A 416 21.99 -7.90 23.93
N SER A 417 21.53 -8.89 24.70
CA SER A 417 21.62 -10.29 24.31
C SER A 417 20.30 -11.01 24.50
N GLY A 418 20.01 -11.92 23.59
CA GLY A 418 18.76 -12.67 23.56
C GLY A 418 17.62 -11.96 22.82
N ARG A 419 16.73 -12.77 22.26
CA ARG A 419 15.64 -12.40 21.34
C ARG A 419 14.85 -11.15 21.79
N GLU A 420 14.34 -11.15 23.02
CA GLU A 420 13.48 -10.08 23.53
C GLU A 420 14.25 -8.78 23.84
N GLU A 421 15.46 -8.88 24.39
CA GLU A 421 16.25 -7.69 24.71
C GLU A 421 16.83 -7.05 23.45
N VAL A 422 17.15 -7.84 22.44
CA VAL A 422 17.54 -7.34 21.11
C VAL A 422 16.36 -6.65 20.42
N ARG A 423 15.14 -7.20 20.45
CA ARG A 423 13.93 -6.51 19.94
C ARG A 423 13.75 -5.13 20.58
N LYS A 424 13.78 -5.05 21.92
CA LYS A 424 13.70 -3.76 22.64
C LYS A 424 14.85 -2.83 22.28
N ALA A 425 16.06 -3.36 22.09
CA ALA A 425 17.22 -2.58 21.72
C ALA A 425 17.13 -2.06 20.27
N LEU A 426 16.52 -2.80 19.34
CA LEU A 426 16.22 -2.33 17.99
C LEU A 426 15.26 -1.15 18.00
N LEU A 427 14.16 -1.23 18.76
CA LEU A 427 13.22 -0.11 18.94
C LEU A 427 13.92 1.12 19.52
N ARG A 428 14.75 0.94 20.57
CA ARG A 428 15.56 2.02 21.15
C ARG A 428 16.57 2.59 20.16
N CYS A 429 17.22 1.74 19.37
CA CYS A 429 18.22 2.12 18.37
C CYS A 429 17.61 2.99 17.26
N GLY A 430 16.45 2.57 16.74
CA GLY A 430 15.71 3.32 15.73
C GLY A 430 15.16 4.65 16.25
N MET A 431 14.54 4.64 17.44
CA MET A 431 14.12 5.88 18.11
C MET A 431 15.30 6.81 18.40
N GLY A 432 16.44 6.28 18.81
CA GLY A 432 17.67 7.05 19.06
C GLY A 432 18.41 7.52 17.81
N SER A 433 18.06 7.03 16.62
CA SER A 433 18.74 7.38 15.37
C SER A 433 18.60 8.87 15.01
N THR A 434 19.45 9.34 14.10
CA THR A 434 19.43 10.73 13.59
C THR A 434 18.32 10.99 12.55
N ALA A 435 17.62 9.96 12.08
CA ALA A 435 16.55 10.06 11.09
C ALA A 435 15.42 11.00 11.55
N GLU A 436 14.88 11.77 10.61
CA GLU A 436 13.70 12.62 10.80
C GLU A 436 12.52 11.80 11.30
N LEU A 437 12.25 10.65 10.70
CA LEU A 437 11.16 9.77 11.11
C LEU A 437 11.70 8.40 11.51
N PHE A 438 11.18 7.84 12.59
CA PHE A 438 11.31 6.42 12.89
C PHE A 438 9.94 5.75 12.84
N VAL A 439 9.83 4.64 12.12
CA VAL A 439 8.63 3.83 12.02
C VAL A 439 8.96 2.41 12.46
N ALA A 440 8.13 1.82 13.31
CA ALA A 440 8.23 0.39 13.62
C ALA A 440 6.96 -0.34 13.22
N GLN A 441 7.08 -1.63 12.93
CA GLN A 441 5.92 -2.48 12.72
C GLN A 441 5.13 -2.60 14.04
N MET A 442 3.81 -2.65 13.98
CA MET A 442 3.01 -2.89 15.20
C MET A 442 3.39 -4.21 15.89
N GLN A 443 3.76 -5.22 15.11
CA GLN A 443 4.20 -6.54 15.57
C GLN A 443 5.45 -6.47 16.45
N ASP A 444 6.34 -5.51 16.19
CA ASP A 444 7.56 -5.31 16.99
C ASP A 444 7.22 -4.76 18.37
N TYR A 445 6.21 -3.90 18.49
CA TYR A 445 5.70 -3.44 19.78
C TYR A 445 4.92 -4.53 20.53
N LEU A 446 4.21 -5.39 19.81
CA LEU A 446 3.46 -6.51 20.36
C LEU A 446 4.33 -7.73 20.70
N ALA A 447 5.63 -7.70 20.39
CA ALA A 447 6.57 -8.79 20.61
C ALA A 447 6.11 -10.11 19.96
N LEU A 448 5.64 -10.04 18.71
CA LEU A 448 5.26 -11.22 17.92
C LEU A 448 6.46 -11.79 17.16
N GLY A 449 6.53 -13.11 17.00
CA GLY A 449 7.47 -13.80 16.11
C GLY A 449 7.00 -13.80 14.65
N SER A 450 7.51 -14.74 13.86
CA SER A 450 7.18 -14.86 12.43
C SER A 450 5.70 -15.16 12.14
N GLU A 451 4.92 -15.57 13.14
CA GLU A 451 3.46 -15.62 13.04
C GLU A 451 2.83 -14.22 12.80
N GLY A 452 3.57 -13.15 13.11
CA GLY A 452 3.21 -11.76 12.86
C GLY A 452 3.60 -11.22 11.48
N ARG A 453 4.30 -12.00 10.65
CA ARG A 453 4.85 -11.53 9.37
C ARG A 453 3.74 -11.20 8.37
N ILE A 454 3.84 -10.04 7.71
CA ILE A 454 2.85 -9.60 6.71
C ILE A 454 3.07 -10.30 5.37
N ASN A 455 4.30 -10.25 4.86
CA ASN A 455 4.65 -10.77 3.54
C ASN A 455 6.01 -11.47 3.56
N VAL A 456 6.11 -12.54 2.76
CA VAL A 456 7.37 -13.17 2.38
C VAL A 456 7.56 -12.94 0.88
N PRO A 457 8.44 -12.00 0.47
CA PRO A 457 8.73 -11.77 -0.94
C PRO A 457 9.11 -13.05 -1.69
N GLY A 458 8.61 -13.19 -2.92
CA GLY A 458 8.81 -14.39 -3.75
C GLY A 458 7.88 -15.57 -3.43
N VAL A 459 7.08 -15.50 -2.36
CA VAL A 459 6.05 -16.51 -2.04
C VAL A 459 4.69 -16.04 -2.54
N ALA A 460 3.99 -16.87 -3.31
CA ALA A 460 2.74 -16.47 -3.97
C ALA A 460 1.49 -16.48 -3.06
N GLU A 461 1.46 -17.33 -2.04
CA GLU A 461 0.28 -17.58 -1.19
C GLU A 461 0.60 -17.45 0.30
N GLY A 462 -0.43 -17.20 1.12
CA GLY A 462 -0.30 -17.12 2.58
C GLY A 462 0.03 -15.74 3.14
N ASN A 463 0.35 -14.77 2.28
CA ASN A 463 0.68 -13.38 2.64
C ASN A 463 -0.55 -12.50 2.86
N TRP A 464 -0.33 -11.35 3.52
CA TRP A 464 -1.33 -10.29 3.75
C TRP A 464 -2.46 -10.70 4.70
N ARG A 465 -2.25 -11.73 5.53
CA ARG A 465 -3.31 -12.32 6.36
C ARG A 465 -3.25 -11.96 7.83
N TRP A 466 -2.11 -11.47 8.32
CA TRP A 466 -1.95 -11.20 9.74
C TRP A 466 -2.87 -10.06 10.20
N ARG A 467 -3.47 -10.26 11.37
CA ARG A 467 -4.33 -9.30 12.06
C ARG A 467 -3.90 -9.18 13.52
N MET A 468 -3.97 -7.96 14.02
CA MET A 468 -3.79 -7.66 15.43
C MET A 468 -4.97 -8.21 16.23
N ALA A 469 -4.67 -8.93 17.31
CA ALA A 469 -5.68 -9.48 18.19
C ALA A 469 -6.52 -8.37 18.87
N PRO A 470 -7.83 -8.59 19.08
CA PRO A 470 -8.67 -7.66 19.83
C PRO A 470 -8.09 -7.38 21.24
N GLY A 471 -8.00 -6.10 21.61
CA GLY A 471 -7.47 -5.70 22.92
C GLY A 471 -5.93 -5.72 23.04
N ALA A 472 -5.20 -6.03 21.97
CA ALA A 472 -3.73 -6.00 21.98
C ALA A 472 -3.17 -4.58 22.24
N VAL A 473 -3.88 -3.54 21.78
CA VAL A 473 -3.56 -2.14 22.12
C VAL A 473 -4.13 -1.78 23.49
N THR A 474 -3.24 -1.66 24.48
CA THR A 474 -3.61 -1.32 25.86
C THR A 474 -3.06 0.04 26.26
N ALA A 475 -3.65 0.65 27.29
CA ALA A 475 -3.11 1.89 27.86
C ALA A 475 -1.67 1.73 28.40
N ALA A 476 -1.33 0.54 28.90
CA ALA A 476 0.03 0.23 29.35
C ALA A 476 1.02 0.20 28.17
N LEU A 477 0.64 -0.42 27.06
CA LEU A 477 1.47 -0.43 25.84
C LEU A 477 1.63 0.99 25.27
N ALA A 478 0.55 1.78 25.22
CA ALA A 478 0.63 3.18 24.79
C ALA A 478 1.60 3.98 25.66
N ALA A 479 1.54 3.82 26.99
CA ALA A 479 2.46 4.49 27.91
C ALA A 479 3.92 4.05 27.73
N GLU A 480 4.18 2.77 27.47
CA GLU A 480 5.54 2.26 27.17
C GLU A 480 6.11 2.88 25.89
N ILE A 481 5.32 2.87 24.81
CA ILE A 481 5.73 3.46 23.52
C ILE A 481 5.93 4.97 23.66
N ARG A 482 5.05 5.65 24.40
CA ARG A 482 5.18 7.08 24.65
C ARG A 482 6.44 7.40 25.43
N ALA A 483 6.74 6.68 26.52
CA ALA A 483 7.96 6.90 27.29
C ALA A 483 9.21 6.75 26.43
N LEU A 484 9.24 5.76 25.54
CA LEU A 484 10.31 5.60 24.56
C LEU A 484 10.38 6.79 23.60
N THR A 485 9.25 7.23 23.06
CA THR A 485 9.16 8.33 22.10
C THR A 485 9.56 9.68 22.71
N GLU A 486 9.14 9.95 23.95
CA GLU A 486 9.53 11.15 24.73
C GLU A 486 11.03 11.15 25.06
N THR A 487 11.58 9.99 25.47
CA THR A 487 13.01 9.85 25.80
C THR A 487 13.91 10.29 24.64
N TYR A 488 13.50 10.03 23.39
CA TYR A 488 14.27 10.37 22.20
C TYR A 488 13.79 11.62 21.45
N GLY A 489 12.87 12.39 22.06
CA GLY A 489 12.38 13.67 21.54
C GLY A 489 11.67 13.55 20.19
N ARG A 490 10.73 12.60 20.07
CA ARG A 490 9.99 12.28 18.83
C ARG A 490 8.47 12.47 18.93
N CYS A 491 7.98 13.06 20.02
CA CYS A 491 6.55 13.17 20.30
C CYS A 491 5.81 14.21 19.48
#